data_AF-A0A8I0FGG1-F1
#
_entry.id   AF-A0A8I0FGG1-F1
#
_cell.length_a   1.000
_cell.length_b   1.000
_cell.length_c   1.000
_cell.angle_alpha   90.00
_cell.angle_beta   90.00
_cell.angle_gamma   90.00
#
_symmetry.space_group_name_H-M   'P 1'
#
loop_
_entity.id
_entity.type
_entity.pdbx_description
1 polymer ?
#
loop_
_entity_poly.entity_id
_entity_poly.type
_entity_poly.pdbx_seq_one_letter_code
_entity_poly.pdbx_strand_id
1 'polypeptide(L)'
;VRLATTRALNKTALWVKAQAAKEISKEKQIKLNLIRKRLRIFKAKTSRLDVLIRANLYNIRASSLGKMKQTRMGAKAGKHEFIGGFIAVMPRGYKGAFKREGKTALPIQEVKLPLEPEASKIIKDLVSYEVEKVFGKFFERELSYIAKI
;
A
#
# COMPACT_ATOMS: atom_id res chain seq x y z
N VAL A 1 19.26 -27.19 0.06
CA VAL A 1 17.91 -26.88 0.60
C VAL A 1 17.78 -25.46 1.18
N ARG A 2 18.48 -25.08 2.28
CA ARG A 2 18.31 -23.75 2.92
C ARG A 2 18.44 -22.54 1.98
N LEU A 3 19.39 -22.60 1.03
CA LEU A 3 19.56 -21.56 0.01
C LEU A 3 18.35 -21.46 -0.93
N ALA A 4 17.82 -22.61 -1.39
CA ALA A 4 16.60 -22.66 -2.19
C ALA A 4 15.42 -22.04 -1.44
N THR A 5 15.23 -22.43 -0.17
CA THR A 5 14.19 -21.89 0.71
C THR A 5 14.30 -20.37 0.84
N THR A 6 15.50 -19.86 1.11
CA THR A 6 15.75 -18.41 1.25
C THR A 6 15.39 -17.65 -0.02
N ARG A 7 15.77 -18.19 -1.19
CA ARG A 7 15.45 -17.57 -2.49
C ARG A 7 13.94 -17.63 -2.78
N ALA A 8 13.31 -18.77 -2.53
CA ALA A 8 11.87 -18.96 -2.72
C ALA A 8 11.05 -18.02 -1.82
N LEU A 9 11.40 -17.91 -0.53
CA LEU A 9 10.79 -16.97 0.40
C LEU A 9 10.88 -15.52 -0.08
N ASN A 10 12.08 -15.08 -0.49
CA ASN A 10 12.28 -13.72 -0.98
C ASN A 10 11.53 -13.44 -2.29
N LYS A 11 11.43 -14.42 -3.19
CA LYS A 11 10.63 -14.30 -4.43
C LYS A 11 9.13 -14.25 -4.14
N THR A 12 8.66 -15.09 -3.21
CA THR A 12 7.27 -15.09 -2.74
C THR A 12 6.93 -13.74 -2.13
N ALA A 13 7.79 -13.19 -1.28
CA ALA A 13 7.59 -11.88 -0.67
C ALA A 13 7.47 -10.73 -1.67
N LEU A 14 8.31 -10.76 -2.71
CA LEU A 14 8.26 -9.79 -3.80
C LEU A 14 6.96 -9.90 -4.59
N TRP A 15 6.51 -11.13 -4.85
CA TRP A 15 5.25 -11.40 -5.51
C TRP A 15 4.06 -10.92 -4.67
N VAL A 16 4.02 -11.26 -3.37
CA VAL A 16 2.97 -10.79 -2.44
C VAL A 16 2.89 -9.27 -2.41
N LYS A 17 4.04 -8.59 -2.27
CA LYS A 17 4.10 -7.13 -2.32
C LYS A 17 3.55 -6.56 -3.62
N ALA A 18 3.86 -7.20 -4.75
CA ALA A 18 3.40 -6.74 -6.06
C ALA A 18 1.88 -6.91 -6.21
N GLN A 19 1.36 -8.07 -5.82
CA GLN A 19 -0.06 -8.41 -5.95
C GLN A 19 -0.92 -7.59 -4.99
N ALA A 20 -0.57 -7.54 -3.70
CA ALA A 20 -1.26 -6.71 -2.72
C ALA A 20 -1.29 -5.23 -3.14
N ALA A 21 -0.16 -4.70 -3.62
CA ALA A 21 -0.12 -3.31 -4.08
C ALA A 21 -1.02 -3.07 -5.30
N LYS A 22 -1.11 -4.04 -6.23
CA LYS A 22 -1.97 -3.96 -7.42
C LYS A 22 -3.45 -3.98 -7.04
N GLU A 23 -3.85 -4.90 -6.17
CA GLU A 23 -5.24 -5.03 -5.74
C GLU A 23 -5.69 -3.83 -4.92
N ILE A 24 -4.90 -3.39 -3.94
CA ILE A 24 -5.20 -2.17 -3.15
C ILE A 24 -5.27 -0.93 -4.06
N SER A 25 -4.35 -0.83 -5.03
CA SER A 25 -4.33 0.29 -5.99
C SER A 25 -5.59 0.33 -6.84
N LYS A 26 -6.08 -0.84 -7.30
CA LYS A 26 -7.32 -0.96 -8.07
C LYS A 26 -8.54 -0.64 -7.19
N GLU A 27 -8.63 -1.24 -6.02
CA GLU A 27 -9.77 -1.08 -5.12
C GLU A 27 -9.93 0.37 -4.67
N LYS A 28 -8.86 0.98 -4.16
CA LYS A 28 -8.89 2.36 -3.65
C LYS A 28 -8.64 3.42 -4.74
N GLN A 29 -8.47 3.03 -6.00
CA GLN A 29 -8.18 3.94 -7.11
C GLN A 29 -6.99 4.88 -6.84
N ILE A 30 -5.92 4.35 -6.27
CA ILE A 30 -4.70 5.08 -5.88
C ILE A 30 -3.55 4.69 -6.79
N LYS A 31 -2.58 5.57 -7.01
CA LYS A 31 -1.35 5.25 -7.74
C LYS A 31 -0.61 4.06 -7.11
N LEU A 32 -0.29 3.05 -7.92
CA LEU A 32 0.41 1.83 -7.50
C LEU A 32 1.71 2.09 -6.72
N ASN A 33 2.52 3.05 -7.18
CA ASN A 33 3.79 3.40 -6.53
C ASN A 33 3.61 3.95 -5.11
N LEU A 34 2.47 4.58 -4.80
CA LEU A 34 2.18 5.06 -3.46
C LEU A 34 1.99 3.88 -2.48
N ILE A 35 1.28 2.83 -2.92
CA ILE A 35 1.05 1.63 -2.11
C ILE A 35 2.33 0.80 -1.99
N ARG A 36 3.10 0.64 -3.09
CA ARG A 36 4.38 -0.09 -3.08
C ARG A 36 5.39 0.46 -2.07
N LYS A 37 5.41 1.79 -1.86
CA LYS A 37 6.28 2.44 -0.85
C LYS A 37 5.85 2.14 0.59
N ARG A 38 4.58 1.78 0.81
CA ARG A 38 4.01 1.45 2.13
C ARG A 38 4.20 -0.01 2.52
N LEU A 39 4.59 -0.88 1.57
CA LEU A 39 4.89 -2.29 1.81
C LEU A 39 6.41 -2.49 1.84
N ARG A 40 6.98 -2.73 3.02
CA ARG A 40 8.43 -2.95 3.21
C ARG A 40 8.71 -4.43 3.46
N ILE A 41 9.61 -5.00 2.68
CA ILE A 41 10.05 -6.39 2.82
C ILE A 41 11.36 -6.41 3.61
N PHE A 42 11.42 -7.25 4.63
CA PHE A 42 12.64 -7.66 5.30
C PHE A 42 12.97 -9.06 4.83
N LYS A 43 14.06 -9.18 4.07
CA LYS A 43 14.42 -10.40 3.34
C LYS A 43 14.86 -11.53 4.29
N ALA A 44 14.56 -12.76 3.89
CA ALA A 44 15.10 -13.97 4.49
C ALA A 44 16.61 -14.07 4.26
N LYS A 45 17.29 -14.70 5.21
CA LYS A 45 18.72 -15.05 5.14
C LYS A 45 18.87 -16.56 5.32
N THR A 46 20.00 -17.14 4.91
CA THR A 46 20.26 -18.57 5.15
C THR A 46 20.28 -18.92 6.65
N SER A 47 20.66 -17.96 7.50
CA SER A 47 20.59 -18.06 8.96
C SER A 47 19.18 -17.94 9.53
N ARG A 48 18.24 -17.29 8.82
CA ARG A 48 16.88 -17.01 9.30
C ARG A 48 15.88 -17.15 8.15
N LEU A 49 15.16 -18.28 8.15
CA LEU A 49 14.28 -18.71 7.06
C LEU A 49 12.86 -18.15 7.18
N ASP A 50 12.74 -16.87 7.51
CA ASP A 50 11.47 -16.15 7.54
C ASP A 50 11.58 -14.84 6.76
N VAL A 51 10.42 -14.31 6.36
CA VAL A 51 10.30 -12.98 5.76
C VAL A 51 9.28 -12.21 6.56
N LEU A 52 9.60 -10.95 6.86
CA LEU A 52 8.63 -10.01 7.39
C LEU A 52 8.22 -9.00 6.32
N ILE A 53 6.92 -8.83 6.13
CA ILE A 53 6.36 -7.74 5.32
C ILE A 53 5.66 -6.77 6.27
N ARG A 54 6.18 -5.55 6.36
CA ARG A 54 5.54 -4.46 7.11
C ARG A 54 4.64 -3.67 6.18
N ALA A 55 3.35 -3.61 6.50
CA ALA A 55 2.35 -2.86 5.75
C ALA A 55 1.92 -1.60 6.52
N ASN A 56 2.17 -0.42 5.95
CA ASN A 56 1.79 0.87 6.52
C ASN A 56 0.44 1.34 5.94
N LEU A 57 -0.66 0.84 6.51
CA LEU A 57 -2.03 1.01 5.99
C LEU A 57 -2.79 2.21 6.58
N TYR A 58 -2.11 3.15 7.23
CA TYR A 58 -2.75 4.38 7.70
C TYR A 58 -3.25 5.27 6.55
N ASN A 59 -4.18 6.16 6.86
CA ASN A 59 -4.85 7.04 5.90
C ASN A 59 -3.89 7.84 5.00
N ILE A 60 -4.28 8.05 3.76
CA ILE A 60 -3.49 8.79 2.77
C ILE A 60 -4.00 10.22 2.67
N ARG A 61 -3.11 11.19 2.85
CA ARG A 61 -3.41 12.62 2.66
C ARG A 61 -3.88 12.90 1.23
N ALA A 62 -4.88 13.76 1.07
CA ALA A 62 -5.38 14.16 -0.24
C ALA A 62 -4.27 14.66 -1.18
N SER A 63 -3.31 15.43 -0.65
CA SER A 63 -2.14 15.94 -1.39
C SER A 63 -1.29 14.84 -2.06
N SER A 64 -1.32 13.62 -1.52
CA SER A 64 -0.55 12.49 -2.03
C SER A 64 -1.28 11.68 -3.12
N LEU A 65 -2.60 11.90 -3.29
CA LEU A 65 -3.42 11.14 -4.25
C LEU A 65 -3.23 11.63 -5.70
N GLY A 66 -2.87 12.90 -5.88
CA GLY A 66 -2.62 13.47 -7.20
C GLY A 66 -2.79 14.99 -7.23
N LYS A 67 -3.00 15.54 -8.43
CA LYS A 67 -3.27 16.97 -8.62
C LYS A 67 -4.54 17.33 -7.85
N MET A 68 -4.44 18.34 -6.99
CA MET A 68 -5.58 18.87 -6.24
C MET A 68 -6.25 19.99 -7.05
N LYS A 69 -7.59 19.98 -7.10
CA LYS A 69 -8.42 21.00 -7.74
C LYS A 69 -9.60 21.36 -6.84
N GLN A 70 -9.85 22.65 -6.64
CA GLN A 70 -11.05 23.11 -5.94
C GLN A 70 -12.26 22.89 -6.85
N THR A 71 -13.32 22.28 -6.32
CA THR A 71 -14.60 22.10 -7.00
C THR A 71 -15.66 22.97 -6.30
N ARG A 72 -16.82 23.14 -6.95
CA ARG A 72 -17.96 23.85 -6.35
C ARG A 72 -18.43 23.18 -5.05
N MET A 73 -18.31 21.85 -4.98
CA MET A 73 -18.80 21.05 -3.84
C MET A 73 -17.72 20.78 -2.80
N GLY A 74 -16.44 20.95 -3.12
CA GLY A 74 -15.36 20.67 -2.19
C GLY A 74 -13.97 20.67 -2.83
N ALA A 75 -13.14 19.69 -2.47
CA ALA A 75 -11.80 19.54 -3.01
C ALA A 75 -11.64 18.17 -3.69
N LYS A 76 -11.10 18.16 -4.91
CA LYS A 76 -10.78 16.93 -5.64
C LYS A 76 -9.28 16.67 -5.61
N ALA A 77 -8.86 15.43 -5.35
CA ALA A 77 -7.47 14.99 -5.47
C ALA A 77 -7.38 13.66 -6.24
N GLY A 78 -6.79 13.71 -7.44
CA GLY A 78 -6.78 12.57 -8.34
C GLY A 78 -8.21 12.13 -8.70
N LYS A 79 -8.55 10.86 -8.40
CA LYS A 79 -9.87 10.27 -8.63
C LYS A 79 -10.86 10.45 -7.47
N HIS A 80 -10.42 11.08 -6.37
CA HIS A 80 -11.20 11.21 -5.14
C HIS A 80 -11.74 12.62 -4.97
N GLU A 81 -12.99 12.75 -4.59
CA GLU A 81 -13.63 14.03 -4.26
C GLU A 81 -14.00 14.07 -2.77
N PHE A 82 -13.67 15.19 -2.13
CA PHE A 82 -13.86 15.43 -0.71
C PHE A 82 -14.86 16.56 -0.54
N ILE A 83 -16.13 16.18 -0.37
CA ILE A 83 -17.26 17.12 -0.25
C ILE A 83 -17.11 17.99 1.01
N GLY A 84 -17.34 19.29 0.85
CA GLY A 84 -17.14 20.31 1.89
C GLY A 84 -15.68 20.60 2.21
N GLY A 85 -14.74 19.98 1.49
CA GLY A 85 -13.32 20.26 1.61
C GLY A 85 -12.90 21.52 0.85
N PHE A 86 -11.81 22.16 1.27
CA PHE A 86 -11.20 23.27 0.56
C PHE A 86 -9.69 23.10 0.49
N ILE A 87 -9.08 23.62 -0.57
CA ILE A 87 -7.63 23.62 -0.75
C ILE A 87 -7.07 24.87 -0.10
N ALA A 88 -6.05 24.68 0.74
CA ALA A 88 -5.34 25.79 1.37
C ALA A 88 -3.83 25.52 1.39
N VAL A 89 -3.06 26.61 1.47
CA VAL A 89 -1.63 26.59 1.76
C VAL A 89 -1.48 27.03 3.20
N MET A 90 -0.94 26.15 4.04
CA MET A 90 -0.66 26.45 5.45
C MET A 90 0.52 27.42 5.58
N PRO A 91 0.69 28.11 6.71
CA PRO A 91 1.77 29.11 6.89
C PRO A 91 3.18 28.61 6.54
N ARG A 92 3.47 27.32 6.74
CA ARG A 92 4.75 26.68 6.38
C ARG A 92 4.85 26.27 4.90
N GLY A 93 3.99 26.80 4.02
CA GLY A 93 3.96 26.49 2.59
C GLY A 93 3.34 25.14 2.22
N TYR A 94 2.84 24.38 3.19
CA TYR A 94 2.21 23.08 2.91
C TYR A 94 0.84 23.25 2.24
N LYS A 95 0.75 22.84 0.97
CA LYS A 95 -0.50 22.82 0.22
C LYS A 95 -1.24 21.49 0.44
N GLY A 96 -2.46 21.56 0.95
CA GLY A 96 -3.30 20.39 1.24
C GLY A 96 -4.78 20.64 0.98
N ALA A 97 -5.59 19.62 1.23
CA ALA A 97 -7.05 19.74 1.27
C ALA A 97 -7.52 19.55 2.71
N PHE A 98 -8.40 20.43 3.17
CA PHE A 98 -8.84 20.54 4.55
C PHE A 98 -10.36 20.61 4.62
N LYS A 99 -10.92 20.25 5.77
CA LYS A 99 -12.34 20.41 6.08
C LYS A 99 -12.47 21.03 7.47
N ARG A 100 -13.42 21.94 7.65
CA ARG A 100 -13.73 22.51 8.97
C ARG A 100 -14.47 21.46 9.80
N GLU A 101 -14.16 21.34 11.09
CA GLU A 101 -14.90 20.43 11.98
C GLU A 101 -16.33 20.93 12.24
N GLY A 102 -16.48 22.25 12.41
CA GLY A 102 -17.76 22.90 12.69
C GLY A 102 -18.06 24.06 11.75
N LYS A 103 -19.02 24.89 12.16
CA LYS A 103 -19.41 26.11 11.43
C LYS A 103 -18.36 27.22 11.50
N THR A 104 -17.59 27.24 12.59
CA THR A 104 -16.53 28.22 12.83
C THR A 104 -15.35 28.01 11.89
N ALA A 105 -14.56 29.07 11.67
CA ALA A 105 -13.42 29.00 10.77
C ALA A 105 -12.38 27.96 11.22
N LEU A 106 -12.20 27.78 12.53
CA LEU A 106 -11.31 26.79 13.13
C LEU A 106 -12.12 25.92 14.09
N PRO A 107 -11.68 24.67 14.36
CA PRO A 107 -10.50 23.99 13.82
C PRO A 107 -10.71 23.40 12.41
N ILE A 108 -9.59 23.22 11.69
CA ILE A 108 -9.55 22.59 10.36
C ILE A 108 -8.76 21.30 10.41
N GLN A 109 -9.29 20.24 9.81
CA GLN A 109 -8.63 18.95 9.69
C GLN A 109 -8.21 18.68 8.26
N GLU A 110 -7.05 18.05 8.09
CA GLU A 110 -6.63 17.59 6.77
C GLU A 110 -7.47 16.39 6.34
N VAL A 111 -8.01 16.45 5.12
CA VAL A 111 -8.80 15.36 4.57
C VAL A 111 -7.89 14.24 4.09
N LYS A 112 -8.26 13.02 4.45
CA LYS A 112 -7.49 11.81 4.17
C LYS A 112 -8.40 10.72 3.62
N LEU A 113 -7.86 9.89 2.74
CA LEU A 113 -8.51 8.69 2.23
C LEU A 113 -8.15 7.50 3.14
N PRO A 114 -9.14 6.81 3.74
CA PRO A 114 -8.89 5.61 4.52
C PRO A 114 -8.54 4.43 3.61
N LEU A 115 -7.55 3.64 4.04
CA LEU A 115 -7.19 2.39 3.40
C LEU A 115 -7.85 1.17 4.06
N GLU A 116 -8.17 1.29 5.35
CA GLU A 116 -8.82 0.24 6.13
C GLU A 116 -10.34 0.32 6.03
N PRO A 117 -11.05 -0.82 6.13
CA PRO A 117 -10.53 -2.19 6.36
C PRO A 117 -10.08 -2.96 5.09
N GLU A 118 -10.31 -2.40 3.91
CA GLU A 118 -10.22 -3.11 2.63
C GLU A 118 -8.79 -3.52 2.30
N ALA A 119 -7.80 -2.67 2.61
CA ALA A 119 -6.40 -3.01 2.39
C ALA A 119 -5.93 -4.20 3.25
N SER A 120 -6.36 -4.27 4.51
CA SER A 120 -6.06 -5.43 5.37
C SER A 120 -6.76 -6.69 4.87
N LYS A 121 -8.02 -6.57 4.43
CA LYS A 121 -8.77 -7.71 3.88
C LYS A 121 -8.06 -8.30 2.66
N ILE A 122 -7.67 -7.46 1.70
CA ILE A 122 -6.93 -7.88 0.50
C ILE A 122 -5.66 -8.65 0.86
N ILE A 123 -4.87 -8.13 1.82
CA ILE A 123 -3.63 -8.81 2.23
C ILE A 123 -3.92 -10.15 2.90
N LYS A 124 -4.95 -10.22 3.76
CA LYS A 124 -5.35 -11.47 4.44
C LYS A 124 -5.82 -12.53 3.45
N ASP A 125 -6.64 -12.14 2.48
CA ASP A 125 -7.15 -13.06 1.46
C ASP A 125 -5.98 -13.62 0.62
N LEU A 126 -5.07 -12.74 0.17
CA LEU A 126 -3.87 -13.15 -0.57
C LEU A 126 -3.00 -14.14 0.21
N VAL A 127 -2.78 -13.89 1.50
CA VAL A 127 -1.99 -14.75 2.38
C VAL A 127 -2.67 -16.11 2.59
N SER A 128 -3.99 -16.13 2.77
CA SER A 128 -4.73 -17.35 3.11
C SER A 128 -4.86 -18.30 1.92
N TYR A 129 -4.97 -17.78 0.70
CA TYR A 129 -5.33 -18.61 -0.46
C TYR A 129 -4.21 -18.80 -1.49
N GLU A 130 -3.27 -17.86 -1.63
CA GLU A 130 -2.32 -17.88 -2.75
C GLU A 130 -0.86 -18.09 -2.35
N VAL A 131 -0.46 -17.66 -1.14
CA VAL A 131 0.96 -17.61 -0.74
C VAL A 131 1.62 -18.97 -0.74
N GLU A 132 0.96 -20.00 -0.20
CA GLU A 132 1.53 -21.36 -0.12
C GLU A 132 1.78 -21.95 -1.50
N LYS A 133 0.81 -21.84 -2.40
CA LYS A 133 0.92 -22.29 -3.79
C LYS A 133 2.07 -21.60 -4.53
N VAL A 134 2.18 -20.28 -4.37
CA VAL A 134 3.25 -19.50 -5.02
C VAL A 134 4.61 -19.83 -4.43
N PHE A 135 4.68 -20.02 -3.12
CA PHE A 135 5.90 -20.46 -2.45
C PHE A 135 6.37 -21.82 -2.96
N GLY A 136 5.48 -22.82 -3.01
CA GLY A 136 5.78 -24.16 -3.52
C GLY A 136 6.36 -24.11 -4.94
N LYS A 137 5.69 -23.38 -5.84
CA LYS A 137 6.17 -23.16 -7.21
C LYS A 137 7.58 -22.55 -7.28
N PHE A 138 7.85 -21.53 -6.46
CA PHE A 138 9.18 -20.93 -6.44
C PHE A 138 10.21 -21.85 -5.79
N PHE A 139 9.83 -22.59 -4.76
CA PHE A 139 10.71 -23.49 -4.04
C PHE A 139 11.15 -24.67 -4.92
N GLU A 140 10.23 -25.33 -5.61
CA GLU A 140 10.53 -26.38 -6.59
C GLU A 140 11.52 -25.88 -7.64
N ARG A 141 11.26 -24.71 -8.24
CA ARG A 141 12.16 -24.11 -9.22
C ARG A 141 13.56 -23.84 -8.66
N GLU A 142 13.66 -23.33 -7.44
CA GLU A 142 14.97 -23.08 -6.81
C GLU A 142 15.68 -24.39 -6.42
N LEU A 143 14.93 -25.44 -6.07
CA LEU A 143 15.49 -26.76 -5.80
C LEU A 143 16.08 -27.36 -7.07
N SER A 144 15.32 -27.44 -8.16
CA SER A 144 15.79 -27.92 -9.47
C SER A 144 17.05 -27.18 -9.93
N TYR A 145 17.02 -25.84 -9.86
CA TYR A 145 18.18 -25.01 -10.25
C TYR A 145 19.44 -25.31 -9.44
N ILE A 146 19.32 -25.51 -8.12
CA ILE A 146 20.47 -25.80 -7.26
C ILE A 146 20.93 -27.26 -7.42
N ALA A 147 19.99 -28.19 -7.59
CA ALA A 147 20.26 -29.60 -7.81
C ALA A 147 20.84 -29.89 -9.21
N LYS A 148 20.74 -28.95 -10.15
CA LYS A 148 21.05 -29.12 -11.58
C LYS A 148 20.29 -30.29 -12.22
N ILE A 149 19.05 -30.50 -11.77
CA ILE A 149 18.06 -31.42 -12.35
C ILE A 149 17.02 -30.53 -13.04
#